data_AF-A0AAZ3SXD7-F1
#
_entry.id   AF-A0AAZ3SXD7-F1
#
_cell.length_a   1.000
_cell.length_b   1.000
_cell.length_c   1.000
_cell.angle_alpha   90.00
_cell.angle_beta   90.00
_cell.angle_gamma   90.00
#
_symmetry.space_group_name_H-M   'P 1'
#
loop_
_entity.id
_entity.type
_entity.pdbx_description
1 polymer ?
#
loop_
_entity_poly.entity_id
_entity_poly.type
_entity_poly.pdbx_seq_one_letter_code
_entity_poly.pdbx_strand_id
1 'polypeptide(L)'
;GGAISAYDSSAVRIRKHNAKISPEPTVPGPDTSPVFGVTLERLREDGQLVCGVPHIPSPALTPGVQQRGLFRLSGSVVRTRQLRLMWDRGERMDLVEEDVSIVASLLKLFFRELPSPIIPEPQRKDLVLSLTEQCNAYLQALNQQCSFKNIKNKKVRKK
;
A
#
# COMPACT_ATOMS: atom_id res chain seq x y z
N GLY A 1 54.13 -8.37 25.59
CA GLY A 1 52.67 -8.26 25.77
C GLY A 1 52.29 -6.84 25.40
N GLY A 2 51.41 -6.61 24.42
CA GLY A 2 49.95 -6.69 24.61
C GLY A 2 49.50 -5.46 25.42
N ALA A 3 48.68 -4.52 24.95
CA ALA A 3 47.49 -4.67 24.13
C ALA A 3 47.12 -3.38 23.35
N ILE A 4 46.25 -3.59 22.36
CA ILE A 4 45.53 -2.64 21.51
C ILE A 4 44.38 -1.99 22.29
N SER A 5 44.09 -0.69 22.06
CA SER A 5 42.77 -0.04 22.24
C SER A 5 42.97 1.49 22.27
N ALA A 6 42.22 2.36 21.60
CA ALA A 6 41.09 2.20 20.70
C ALA A 6 40.93 3.52 19.91
N TYR A 7 40.46 3.34 18.68
CA TYR A 7 39.82 4.29 17.79
C TYR A 7 38.98 5.37 18.53
N ASP A 8 39.39 6.64 18.47
CA ASP A 8 38.54 7.77 18.85
C ASP A 8 37.55 8.04 17.72
N SER A 9 36.42 7.33 17.79
CA SER A 9 35.26 7.58 16.96
C SER A 9 34.60 8.85 17.46
N SER A 10 34.73 9.93 16.69
CA SER A 10 33.99 11.17 16.89
C SER A 10 32.50 10.86 16.74
N ALA A 11 31.84 10.53 17.85
CA ALA A 11 30.42 10.21 17.89
C ALA A 11 29.60 11.47 17.58
N VAL A 12 29.01 11.50 16.39
CA VAL A 12 28.01 12.50 15.97
C VAL A 12 26.81 12.40 16.91
N ARG A 13 26.58 13.42 17.74
CA ARG A 13 25.42 13.52 18.63
C ARG A 13 24.18 13.80 17.79
N ILE A 14 23.45 12.74 17.41
CA ILE A 14 22.13 12.86 16.76
C ILE A 14 21.16 13.48 17.77
N ARG A 15 20.78 14.75 17.54
CA ARG A 15 19.65 15.37 18.23
C ARG A 15 18.38 14.63 17.81
N LYS A 16 17.85 13.79 18.71
CA LYS A 16 16.53 13.17 18.57
C LYS A 16 15.48 14.28 18.66
N HIS A 17 15.00 14.76 17.52
CA HIS A 17 13.75 15.50 17.44
C HIS A 17 12.61 14.47 17.50
N ASN A 18 12.27 14.03 18.71
CA ASN A 18 11.08 13.21 18.92
C ASN A 18 9.88 14.15 19.11
N ALA A 19 9.40 14.74 18.01
CA ALA A 19 8.07 15.29 18.00
C ALA A 19 7.10 14.10 17.98
N LYS A 20 6.68 13.66 19.16
CA LYS A 20 5.48 12.82 19.32
C LYS A 20 4.28 13.67 18.91
N ILE A 21 4.04 13.76 17.61
CA ILE A 21 2.78 14.24 17.06
C ILE A 21 1.78 13.12 17.30
N SER A 22 1.13 13.15 18.46
CA SER A 22 -0.10 12.40 18.65
C SER A 22 -1.11 12.99 17.66
N PRO A 23 -1.67 12.21 16.72
CA PRO A 23 -2.77 12.72 15.92
C PRO A 23 -3.93 12.98 16.87
N GLU A 24 -4.28 14.25 17.03
CA GLU A 24 -5.47 14.68 17.73
C GLU A 24 -6.69 14.02 17.05
N PRO A 25 -7.54 13.28 17.79
CA PRO A 25 -8.77 12.74 17.25
C PRO A 25 -9.74 13.91 17.04
N THR A 26 -9.80 14.43 15.82
CA THR A 26 -10.81 15.39 15.41
C THR A 26 -12.18 14.72 15.56
N VAL A 27 -12.92 15.08 16.61
CA VAL A 27 -14.31 14.67 16.77
C VAL A 27 -15.10 15.25 15.58
N PRO A 28 -15.82 14.44 14.78
CA PRO A 28 -16.62 14.95 13.68
C PRO A 28 -17.70 15.88 14.25
N GLY A 29 -17.77 17.11 13.76
CA GLY A 29 -18.88 18.03 14.07
C GLY A 29 -20.19 17.52 13.45
N PRO A 30 -21.35 18.04 13.89
CA PRO A 30 -22.67 17.58 13.44
C PRO A 30 -22.93 17.71 11.91
N ASP A 31 -22.12 18.47 11.18
CA ASP A 31 -22.28 18.73 9.74
C ASP A 31 -21.25 18.02 8.84
N THR A 32 -20.46 17.07 9.36
CA THR A 32 -19.45 16.36 8.56
C THR A 32 -20.04 15.16 7.82
N SER A 33 -19.63 14.96 6.56
CA SER A 33 -19.87 13.73 5.79
C SER A 33 -18.56 12.93 5.68
N PRO A 34 -18.16 12.19 6.74
CA PRO A 34 -16.87 11.50 6.77
C PRO A 34 -16.76 10.49 5.63
N VAL A 35 -15.59 10.43 5.00
CA VAL A 35 -15.28 9.48 3.92
C VAL A 35 -14.30 8.42 4.40
N PHE A 36 -13.35 8.82 5.24
CA PHE A 36 -12.33 7.93 5.79
C PHE A 36 -12.80 7.31 7.11
N GLY A 37 -12.43 6.05 7.37
CA GLY A 37 -12.86 5.37 8.60
C GLY A 37 -14.31 4.89 8.58
N VAL A 38 -14.99 4.98 7.44
CA VAL A 38 -16.41 4.60 7.26
C VAL A 38 -16.50 3.31 6.46
N THR A 39 -17.51 2.49 6.73
CA THR A 39 -17.72 1.22 6.00
C THR A 39 -18.13 1.49 4.54
N LEU A 40 -17.77 0.58 3.64
CA LEU A 40 -18.12 0.71 2.22
C LEU A 40 -19.64 0.69 2.00
N GLU A 41 -20.37 -0.07 2.83
CA GLU A 41 -21.83 -0.12 2.80
C GLU A 41 -22.44 1.25 3.05
N ARG A 42 -21.94 1.94 4.08
CA ARG A 42 -22.43 3.27 4.45
C ARG A 42 -22.11 4.32 3.39
N LEU A 43 -20.87 4.32 2.88
CA LEU A 43 -20.47 5.24 1.81
C LEU A 43 -21.27 5.02 0.52
N ARG A 44 -21.66 3.78 0.23
CA ARG A 44 -22.55 3.45 -0.88
C ARG A 44 -23.96 4.02 -0.67
N GLU A 45 -24.52 3.86 0.52
CA GLU A 45 -25.83 4.39 0.88
C GLU A 45 -25.87 5.92 0.81
N ASP A 46 -24.79 6.57 1.25
CA ASP A 46 -24.63 8.03 1.20
C ASP A 46 -24.26 8.56 -0.20
N GLY A 47 -24.14 7.68 -1.23
CA GLY A 47 -23.85 8.07 -2.61
C GLY A 47 -22.42 8.60 -2.84
N GLN A 48 -21.49 8.30 -1.92
CA GLN A 48 -20.10 8.79 -1.96
C GLN A 48 -19.15 7.88 -2.76
N LEU A 49 -19.63 6.75 -3.25
CA LEU A 49 -18.85 5.79 -4.04
C LEU A 49 -19.25 5.78 -5.52
N VAL A 50 -18.24 5.67 -6.38
CA VAL A 50 -18.37 5.34 -7.80
C VAL A 50 -17.56 4.09 -8.08
N CYS A 51 -18.19 3.03 -8.60
CA CYS A 51 -17.55 1.75 -8.87
C CYS A 51 -16.81 1.15 -7.65
N GLY A 52 -17.31 1.40 -6.43
CA GLY A 52 -16.75 0.87 -5.19
C GLY A 52 -15.57 1.66 -4.59
N VAL A 53 -15.25 2.83 -5.13
CA VAL A 53 -14.22 3.74 -4.58
C VAL A 53 -14.77 5.15 -4.40
N PRO A 54 -14.18 5.98 -3.52
CA PRO A 54 -14.55 7.39 -3.41
C PRO A 54 -14.41 8.08 -4.76
N HIS A 55 -15.27 9.05 -5.04
CA HIS A 55 -15.27 9.77 -6.30
C HIS A 55 -13.94 10.54 -6.52
N ILE A 56 -13.01 9.91 -7.24
CA ILE A 56 -11.78 10.52 -7.76
C ILE A 56 -12.00 10.76 -9.25
N PRO A 57 -11.88 12.01 -9.74
CA PRO A 57 -11.97 12.28 -11.18
C PRO A 57 -10.94 11.44 -11.95
N SER A 58 -11.37 10.75 -13.01
CA SER A 58 -10.47 9.96 -13.87
C SER A 58 -9.21 10.73 -14.32
N PRO A 59 -9.29 12.03 -14.68
CA PRO A 59 -8.11 12.80 -15.06
C PRO A 59 -7.04 12.91 -13.95
N ALA A 60 -7.41 12.83 -12.67
CA ALA A 60 -6.48 12.96 -11.54
C ALA A 60 -5.46 11.81 -11.44
N LEU A 61 -5.77 10.63 -12.00
CA LEU A 61 -4.86 9.47 -12.03
C LEU A 61 -4.30 9.15 -13.41
N THR A 62 -4.88 9.73 -14.47
CA THR A 62 -4.50 9.44 -15.86
C THR A 62 -3.02 9.73 -16.16
N PRO A 63 -2.41 10.83 -15.67
CA PRO A 63 -0.97 11.07 -15.85
C PRO A 63 -0.08 9.97 -15.28
N GLY A 64 -0.54 9.30 -14.21
CA GLY A 64 0.21 8.27 -13.51
C GLY A 64 0.35 6.96 -14.27
N VAL A 65 -0.51 6.69 -15.27
CA VAL A 65 -0.50 5.42 -16.03
C VAL A 65 0.83 5.19 -16.72
N GLN A 66 1.49 6.26 -17.19
CA GLN A 66 2.81 6.21 -17.82
C GLN A 66 3.97 6.46 -16.83
N GLN A 67 3.66 6.84 -15.57
CA GLN A 67 4.67 7.14 -14.58
C GLN A 67 5.24 5.86 -13.96
N ARG A 68 6.56 5.73 -13.98
CA ARG A 68 7.26 4.63 -13.31
C ARG A 68 7.00 4.69 -11.80
N GLY A 69 6.33 3.67 -11.28
CA GLY A 69 6.13 3.52 -9.84
C GLY A 69 4.92 4.25 -9.27
N LEU A 70 3.91 4.54 -10.07
CA LEU A 70 2.57 4.83 -9.55
C LEU A 70 2.18 3.82 -8.46
N PHE A 71 1.55 4.28 -7.38
CA PHE A 71 1.24 3.54 -6.15
C PHE A 71 2.44 3.03 -5.32
N ARG A 72 3.63 2.84 -5.91
CA ARG A 72 4.86 2.53 -5.17
C ARG A 72 5.50 3.77 -4.56
N LEU A 73 5.57 4.86 -5.32
CA LEU A 73 6.05 6.15 -4.84
C LEU A 73 5.02 6.76 -3.89
N SER A 74 5.52 7.40 -2.83
CA SER A 74 4.69 8.11 -1.85
C SER A 74 4.70 9.59 -2.17
N GLY A 75 3.53 10.20 -2.19
CA GLY A 75 3.38 11.65 -2.27
C GLY A 75 3.65 12.32 -0.92
N SER A 76 3.49 13.65 -0.87
CA SER A 76 3.63 14.42 0.36
C SER A 76 2.64 13.94 1.43
N VAL A 77 3.16 13.45 2.56
CA VAL A 77 2.35 12.99 3.71
C VAL A 77 1.52 14.14 4.28
N VAL A 78 2.09 15.34 4.35
CA VAL A 78 1.41 16.53 4.87
C VAL A 78 0.23 16.91 3.97
N ARG A 79 0.46 16.99 2.64
CA ARG A 79 -0.61 17.33 1.70
C ARG A 79 -1.68 16.24 1.66
N THR A 80 -1.30 14.96 1.68
CA THR A 80 -2.24 13.83 1.75
C THR A 80 -3.14 13.93 2.99
N ARG A 81 -2.57 14.25 4.16
CA ARG A 81 -3.35 14.42 5.39
C ARG A 81 -4.30 15.62 5.31
N GLN A 82 -3.86 16.74 4.72
CA GLN A 82 -4.72 17.90 4.51
C GLN A 82 -5.91 17.55 3.60
N LEU A 83 -5.63 16.93 2.45
CA LEU A 83 -6.66 16.51 1.50
C LEU A 83 -7.66 15.53 2.15
N ARG A 84 -7.20 14.57 2.96
CA ARG A 84 -8.08 13.68 3.74
C ARG A 84 -9.06 14.48 4.61
N LEU A 85 -8.57 15.47 5.37
CA LEU A 85 -9.41 16.28 6.27
C LEU A 85 -10.43 17.13 5.49
N MET A 86 -10.00 17.71 4.37
CA MET A 86 -10.89 18.46 3.48
C MET A 86 -12.02 17.56 2.97
N TRP A 87 -11.70 16.32 2.58
CA TRP A 87 -12.68 15.36 2.08
C TRP A 87 -13.70 14.95 3.15
N ASP A 88 -13.25 14.63 4.37
CA ASP A 88 -14.13 14.28 5.49
C ASP A 88 -15.11 15.41 5.87
N ARG A 89 -14.75 16.65 5.58
CA ARG A 89 -15.57 17.85 5.83
C ARG A 89 -16.49 18.19 4.66
N GLY A 90 -16.43 17.45 3.56
CA GLY A 90 -17.17 17.79 2.33
C GLY A 90 -16.67 19.07 1.64
N GLU A 91 -15.44 19.51 1.93
CA GLU A 91 -14.83 20.66 1.27
C GLU A 91 -14.56 20.35 -0.21
N ARG A 92 -14.68 21.35 -1.09
CA ARG A 92 -14.32 21.18 -2.51
C ARG A 92 -12.81 21.03 -2.65
N MET A 93 -12.40 20.01 -3.38
CA MET A 93 -11.00 19.72 -3.68
C MET A 93 -10.84 19.53 -5.18
N ASP A 94 -9.83 20.18 -5.75
CA ASP A 94 -9.44 19.92 -7.13
C ASP A 94 -8.32 18.89 -7.14
N LEU A 95 -8.70 17.62 -7.32
CA LEU A 95 -7.74 16.51 -7.37
C LEU A 95 -7.00 16.44 -8.71
N VAL A 96 -7.44 17.17 -9.75
CA VAL A 96 -6.81 17.12 -11.08
C VAL A 96 -5.50 17.90 -11.09
N GLU A 97 -5.42 18.98 -10.29
CA GLU A 97 -4.23 19.82 -10.14
C GLU A 97 -3.23 19.28 -9.11
N GLU A 98 -3.58 18.23 -8.37
CA GLU A 98 -2.68 17.59 -7.40
C GLU A 98 -1.67 16.66 -8.10
N ASP A 99 -0.50 16.50 -7.50
CA ASP A 99 0.45 15.47 -7.95
C ASP A 99 -0.21 14.09 -7.84
N VAL A 100 -0.15 13.33 -8.92
CA VAL A 100 -0.69 11.97 -9.01
C VAL A 100 -0.14 11.05 -7.91
N SER A 101 1.09 11.29 -7.42
CA SER A 101 1.65 10.56 -6.28
C SER A 101 0.88 10.82 -4.97
N ILE A 102 0.34 12.03 -4.81
CA ILE A 102 -0.51 12.44 -3.68
C ILE A 102 -1.90 11.83 -3.83
N VAL A 103 -2.52 11.91 -5.01
CA VAL A 103 -3.83 11.30 -5.28
C VAL A 103 -3.77 9.77 -5.06
N ALA A 104 -2.72 9.12 -5.55
CA ALA A 104 -2.48 7.69 -5.31
C ALA A 104 -2.26 7.39 -3.81
N SER A 105 -1.61 8.28 -3.07
CA SER A 105 -1.40 8.14 -1.63
C SER A 105 -2.72 8.29 -0.85
N LEU A 106 -3.58 9.21 -1.28
CA LEU A 106 -4.91 9.43 -0.72
C LEU A 106 -5.84 8.23 -0.94
N LEU A 107 -5.82 7.64 -2.15
CA LEU A 107 -6.58 6.42 -2.44
C LEU A 107 -6.08 5.20 -1.63
N LYS A 108 -4.75 5.04 -1.50
CA LYS A 108 -4.17 4.02 -0.61
C LYS A 108 -4.60 4.23 0.85
N LEU A 109 -4.64 5.48 1.30
CA LEU A 109 -5.06 5.84 2.65
C LEU A 109 -6.52 5.45 2.90
N PHE A 110 -7.40 5.70 1.93
CA PHE A 110 -8.82 5.34 2.02
C PHE A 110 -9.00 3.85 2.31
N PHE A 111 -8.41 2.97 1.49
CA PHE A 111 -8.53 1.52 1.68
C PHE A 111 -7.92 1.04 2.99
N ARG A 112 -6.87 1.72 3.48
CA ARG A 112 -6.20 1.37 4.73
C ARG A 112 -7.03 1.74 5.96
N GLU A 113 -7.81 2.82 5.89
CA GLU A 113 -8.64 3.31 6.99
C GLU A 113 -10.03 2.66 7.02
N LEU A 114 -10.37 1.77 6.08
CA LEU A 114 -11.63 1.04 6.13
C LEU A 114 -11.74 0.24 7.46
N PRO A 115 -12.91 0.26 8.14
CA PRO A 115 -13.12 -0.50 9.38
C PRO A 115 -12.92 -2.01 9.22
N SER A 116 -13.19 -2.53 8.02
CA SER A 116 -12.97 -3.91 7.64
C SER A 116 -12.04 -3.97 6.42
N PRO A 117 -11.19 -5.01 6.31
CA PRO A 117 -10.33 -5.17 5.14
C PRO A 117 -11.17 -5.29 3.87
N ILE A 118 -10.67 -4.72 2.76
CA ILE A 118 -11.34 -4.77 1.46
C ILE A 118 -11.58 -6.20 0.96
N ILE A 119 -10.70 -7.13 1.33
CA ILE A 119 -10.88 -8.56 1.13
C ILE A 119 -11.34 -9.14 2.47
N PRO A 120 -12.59 -9.59 2.60
CA PRO A 120 -13.07 -10.17 3.84
C PRO A 120 -12.33 -11.48 4.17
N GLU A 121 -12.30 -11.82 5.45
CA GLU A 121 -11.51 -12.93 5.99
C GLU A 121 -11.73 -14.30 5.31
N PRO A 122 -12.97 -14.74 5.01
CA PRO A 122 -13.19 -16.02 4.33
C PRO A 122 -12.51 -16.06 2.95
N GLN A 123 -12.76 -15.04 2.13
CA GLN A 123 -12.19 -14.93 0.78
C GLN A 123 -10.67 -14.78 0.81
N ARG A 124 -10.13 -14.11 1.83
CA ARG A 124 -8.68 -13.99 2.02
C ARG A 124 -8.04 -15.36 2.25
N LYS A 125 -8.66 -16.23 3.06
CA LYS A 125 -8.15 -17.58 3.31
C LYS A 125 -8.17 -18.41 2.02
N ASP A 126 -9.29 -18.40 1.31
CA ASP A 126 -9.44 -19.12 0.05
C ASP A 126 -8.42 -18.64 -1.00
N LEU A 127 -8.22 -17.32 -1.10
CA LEU A 127 -7.21 -16.73 -1.98
C LEU A 127 -5.80 -17.21 -1.64
N VAL A 128 -5.42 -17.20 -0.35
CA VAL A 128 -4.09 -17.64 0.07
C VAL A 128 -3.89 -19.13 -0.19
N LEU A 129 -4.89 -19.96 0.11
CA LEU A 129 -4.82 -21.40 -0.14
C LEU A 129 -4.67 -21.69 -1.64
N SER A 130 -5.52 -21.10 -2.47
CA SER A 130 -5.50 -21.30 -3.92
C SER A 130 -4.17 -20.88 -4.56
N LEU A 131 -3.61 -19.73 -4.15
CA LEU A 131 -2.30 -19.27 -4.61
C LEU A 131 -1.18 -20.19 -4.13
N THR A 132 -1.25 -20.67 -2.89
CA THR A 132 -0.24 -21.58 -2.33
C THR A 132 -0.24 -22.92 -3.07
N GLU A 133 -1.41 -23.47 -3.37
CA GLU A 133 -1.57 -24.69 -4.16
C GLU A 133 -1.01 -24.54 -5.56
N GLN A 134 -1.32 -23.42 -6.24
CA GLN A 134 -0.78 -23.11 -7.56
C GLN A 134 0.76 -23.00 -7.54
N CYS A 135 1.32 -22.31 -6.54
CA CYS A 135 2.77 -22.22 -6.37
C CYS A 135 3.39 -23.60 -6.14
N ASN A 136 2.79 -24.43 -5.28
CA ASN A 136 3.28 -25.79 -5.01
C ASN A 136 3.25 -26.68 -6.24
N ALA A 137 2.15 -26.66 -7.00
CA ALA A 137 2.02 -27.39 -8.25
C ALA A 137 3.08 -26.95 -9.29
N TYR A 138 3.29 -25.64 -9.41
CA TYR A 138 4.33 -25.08 -10.29
C TYR A 138 5.74 -25.51 -9.87
N LEU A 139 6.07 -25.44 -8.58
CA LEU A 139 7.36 -25.91 -8.05
C LEU A 139 7.56 -27.41 -8.26
N GLN A 140 6.50 -28.22 -8.08
CA GLN A 140 6.56 -29.66 -8.33
C GLN A 140 6.85 -29.95 -9.81
N ALA A 141 6.19 -29.24 -10.74
CA ALA A 141 6.43 -29.37 -12.17
C ALA A 141 7.88 -29.01 -12.55
N LEU A 142 8.41 -27.91 -12.01
CA LEU A 142 9.81 -27.52 -12.23
C LEU A 142 10.80 -28.56 -11.71
N ASN A 143 10.56 -29.10 -10.50
CA ASN A 143 11.41 -30.13 -9.91
C ASN A 143 11.42 -31.42 -10.74
N GLN A 144 10.26 -31.85 -11.24
CA GLN A 144 10.18 -33.00 -12.15
C GLN A 144 10.97 -32.73 -13.44
N GLN A 145 10.82 -31.55 -14.04
CA GLN A 145 11.51 -31.19 -15.28
C GLN A 145 13.05 -31.13 -15.11
N CYS A 146 13.54 -30.64 -13.97
CA CYS A 146 14.96 -30.67 -13.62
C CYS A 146 15.48 -32.10 -13.42
N SER A 147 14.69 -32.98 -12.78
CA SER A 147 15.03 -34.39 -12.61
C SER A 147 15.18 -35.11 -13.97
N PHE A 148 14.25 -34.89 -14.91
CA PHE A 148 14.34 -35.44 -16.27
C PHE A 148 15.57 -34.96 -17.05
N LYS A 149 15.96 -33.69 -16.91
CA LYS A 149 17.15 -33.13 -17.58
C LYS A 149 18.46 -33.75 -17.06
N ASN A 150 18.55 -34.02 -15.76
CA ASN A 150 19.72 -34.69 -15.15
C ASN A 150 19.89 -36.15 -15.61
N ILE A 151 18.79 -36.87 -15.82
CA ILE A 151 18.82 -38.25 -16.33
C ILE A 151 19.30 -38.30 -17.79
N LYS A 152 18.88 -37.35 -18.63
CA LYS A 152 19.33 -37.25 -20.03
C LYS A 152 20.82 -36.91 -20.13
N ASN A 153 21.34 -36.00 -19.30
CA ASN A 153 22.78 -35.66 -19.28
C ASN A 153 23.67 -36.83 -18.81
N LYS A 154 23.18 -37.68 -17.89
CA LYS A 154 23.92 -38.90 -17.48
C LYS A 154 23.99 -39.95 -18.60
N LYS A 155 23.02 -39.97 -19.52
CA LYS A 155 22.95 -40.96 -20.61
C LYS A 155 23.78 -40.59 -21.84
N VAL A 156 24.19 -39.32 -21.99
CA VAL A 156 25.05 -38.83 -23.09
C VAL A 156 26.55 -38.99 -22.78
N ARG A 157 26.95 -39.06 -21.51
CA ARG A 157 28.37 -39.20 -21.08
C ARG A 157 28.92 -40.63 -21.03
N LYS A 158 28.18 -41.63 -21.52
CA LYS A 158 28.59 -43.05 -21.52
C LYS A 158 28.69 -43.68 -22.92
N LYS A 159 29.05 -42.89 -23.93
CA LYS A 159 29.45 -43.41 -25.25
C LYS A 159 30.84 -42.89 -25.59
#